data_AF-A0A242BCA3-F1
#
_entry.id   AF-A0A242BCA3-F1
#
_cell.length_a   1.000
_cell.length_b   1.000
_cell.length_c   1.000
_cell.angle_alpha   90.00
_cell.angle_beta   90.00
_cell.angle_gamma   90.00
#
_symmetry.space_group_name_H-M   'P 1'
#
loop_
_entity.id
_entity.type
_entity.pdbx_description
1 polymer ?
#
loop_
_entity_poly.entity_id
_entity_poly.type
_entity_poly.pdbx_seq_one_letter_code
_entity_poly.pdbx_strand_id
1 'polypeptide(L)'
;MDINLLLSAALTGIFCYLGAVDSAPLLGVTGGFYVVGRPLVAGFLTGLAFGDVKAGVLCGLAVQAVFIANLSTGGATNSEITYASYGGLGLALATTKDPAVAVTLAILIGQTFGLIFHNSKQAFFSFFNNRAQKAAENADGKGIVYNHVIYPQLVIFIIRFLPVTLAIYFGKGMVNWLLNSVPHQITDIIAVLGGVLPALGVAMLMSIVIKQKIQLIFFFAGFVLIAFANLSTLALVFIAALIAYLVYIATSNQQKQPLAATNLGAEIDTSKDDAAYEDEDMF
;
A
#
# COMPACT_ATOMS: atom_id res chain seq x y z
N MET A 1 29.59 13.03 13.95
CA MET A 1 28.12 13.03 13.92
C MET A 1 27.73 13.31 12.48
N ASP A 2 27.20 12.32 11.76
CA ASP A 2 27.01 12.41 10.31
C ASP A 2 25.84 13.35 9.99
N ILE A 3 26.14 14.64 9.83
CA ILE A 3 25.16 15.67 9.44
C ILE A 3 24.44 15.30 8.15
N ASN A 4 25.14 14.62 7.23
CA ASN A 4 24.57 14.12 5.99
C ASN A 4 23.48 13.06 6.25
N LEU A 5 23.70 12.14 7.21
CA LEU A 5 22.70 11.13 7.56
C LEU A 5 21.47 11.76 8.21
N LEU A 6 21.67 12.74 9.09
CA LEU A 6 20.57 13.46 9.71
C LEU A 6 19.72 14.20 8.67
N LEU A 7 20.37 14.83 7.69
CA LEU A 7 19.69 15.52 6.61
C LEU A 7 18.89 14.55 5.73
N SER A 8 19.49 13.44 5.29
CA SER A 8 18.81 12.40 4.50
C SER A 8 17.64 11.78 5.27
N ALA A 9 17.81 11.53 6.57
CA ALA A 9 16.76 11.02 7.44
C ALA A 9 15.61 12.04 7.61
N ALA A 10 15.93 13.32 7.82
CA ALA A 10 14.93 14.38 7.95
C ALA A 10 14.14 14.59 6.66
N LEU A 11 14.81 14.59 5.50
CA LEU A 11 14.14 14.65 4.19
C LEU A 11 13.20 13.45 4.00
N THR A 12 13.65 12.26 4.38
CA THR A 12 12.83 11.03 4.35
C THR A 12 11.61 11.14 5.28
N GLY A 13 11.76 11.73 6.47
CA GLY A 13 10.64 12.01 7.38
C GLY A 13 9.66 13.03 6.80
N ILE A 14 10.14 14.06 6.11
CA ILE A 14 9.29 15.04 5.43
C ILE A 14 8.50 14.36 4.31
N PHE A 15 9.15 13.54 3.48
CA PHE A 15 8.47 12.80 2.42
C PHE A 15 7.46 11.78 2.96
N CYS A 16 7.74 11.16 4.12
CA CYS A 16 6.76 10.31 4.81
C CYS A 16 5.51 11.08 5.25
N TYR A 17 5.68 12.30 5.76
CA TYR A 17 4.55 13.17 6.08
C TYR A 17 3.75 13.55 4.82
N LEU A 18 4.44 13.91 3.73
CA LEU A 18 3.82 14.28 2.46
C LEU A 18 3.15 13.11 1.74
N GLY A 19 3.61 11.87 1.98
CA GLY A 19 3.01 10.65 1.44
C GLY A 19 1.87 10.08 2.30
N ALA A 20 1.40 10.81 3.31
CA ALA A 20 0.35 10.34 4.21
C ALA A 20 -1.04 10.47 3.59
N VAL A 21 -1.92 9.51 3.91
CA VAL A 21 -3.35 9.54 3.52
C VAL A 21 -4.07 10.80 3.96
N ASP A 22 -3.76 11.28 5.16
CA ASP A 22 -4.41 12.45 5.74
C ASP A 22 -3.64 13.75 5.45
N SER A 23 -2.59 13.71 4.62
CA SER A 23 -1.82 14.93 4.33
C SER A 23 -2.59 15.85 3.40
N ALA A 24 -2.87 17.07 3.86
CA ALA A 24 -3.47 18.10 3.03
C ALA A 24 -2.55 18.63 1.90
N PRO A 25 -1.22 18.78 2.10
CA PRO A 25 -0.29 19.12 1.04
C PRO A 25 -0.20 18.00 -0.01
N LEU A 26 0.02 18.33 -1.29
CA LEU A 26 0.08 17.40 -2.43
C LEU A 26 -1.25 16.76 -2.83
N LEU A 27 -2.30 17.57 -3.02
CA LEU A 27 -3.59 17.11 -3.59
C LEU A 27 -4.26 15.99 -2.77
N GLY A 28 -4.06 16.00 -1.44
CA GLY A 28 -4.70 15.06 -0.52
C GLY A 28 -4.31 13.61 -0.78
N VAL A 29 -5.30 12.72 -0.74
CA VAL A 29 -5.11 11.27 -0.92
C VAL A 29 -4.53 10.94 -2.31
N THR A 30 -4.91 11.68 -3.36
CA THR A 30 -4.54 11.36 -4.74
C THR A 30 -3.05 11.61 -4.99
N GLY A 31 -2.53 12.79 -4.66
CA GLY A 31 -1.11 13.10 -4.87
C GLY A 31 -0.21 12.67 -3.71
N GLY A 32 -0.70 12.73 -2.47
CA GLY A 32 0.04 12.29 -1.29
C GLY A 32 0.12 10.77 -1.23
N PHE A 33 -0.96 10.11 -0.86
CA PHE A 33 -0.95 8.67 -0.55
C PHE A 33 -0.77 7.75 -1.77
N TYR A 34 -1.50 8.01 -2.86
CA TYR A 34 -1.44 7.12 -4.03
C TYR A 34 -0.21 7.35 -4.92
N VAL A 35 0.45 8.51 -4.83
CA VAL A 35 1.67 8.78 -5.60
C VAL A 35 2.88 8.77 -4.66
N VAL A 36 3.03 9.78 -3.81
CA VAL A 36 4.21 9.94 -2.94
C VAL A 36 4.29 8.86 -1.85
N GLY A 37 3.17 8.35 -1.36
CA GLY A 37 3.10 7.31 -0.33
C GLY A 37 3.44 5.91 -0.83
N ARG A 38 3.53 5.69 -2.15
CA ARG A 38 3.78 4.36 -2.71
C ARG A 38 5.28 4.04 -2.76
N PRO A 39 5.67 2.79 -2.43
CA PRO A 39 7.08 2.39 -2.30
C PRO A 39 7.98 2.73 -3.49
N LEU A 40 7.47 2.67 -4.73
CA LEU A 40 8.26 3.02 -5.91
C LEU A 40 8.69 4.50 -5.92
N VAL A 41 7.72 5.41 -5.72
CA VAL A 41 7.99 6.85 -5.69
C VAL A 41 8.75 7.22 -4.42
N ALA A 42 8.40 6.63 -3.29
CA ALA A 42 9.14 6.78 -2.04
C ALA A 42 10.61 6.36 -2.20
N GLY A 43 10.90 5.26 -2.91
CA GLY A 43 12.26 4.80 -3.23
C GLY A 43 13.03 5.77 -4.11
N PHE A 44 12.38 6.38 -5.08
CA PHE A 44 12.99 7.44 -5.86
C PHE A 44 13.33 8.67 -5.00
N LEU A 45 12.39 9.15 -4.17
CA LEU A 45 12.58 10.33 -3.33
C LEU A 45 13.61 10.11 -2.21
N THR A 46 13.59 8.93 -1.58
CA THR A 46 14.60 8.54 -0.58
C THR A 46 15.95 8.33 -1.25
N GLY A 47 16.01 7.69 -2.42
CA GLY A 47 17.24 7.58 -3.21
C GLY A 47 17.87 8.94 -3.50
N LEU A 48 17.07 9.95 -3.85
CA LEU A 48 17.53 11.33 -3.99
C LEU A 48 18.06 11.92 -2.67
N ALA A 49 17.35 11.70 -1.56
CA ALA A 49 17.78 12.18 -0.24
C ALA A 49 19.11 11.55 0.23
N PHE A 50 19.37 10.29 -0.14
CA PHE A 50 20.61 9.56 0.19
C PHE A 50 21.70 9.65 -0.90
N GLY A 51 21.43 10.32 -2.03
CA GLY A 51 22.36 10.47 -3.15
C GLY A 51 22.57 9.22 -4.00
N ASP A 52 21.73 8.19 -3.86
CA ASP A 52 21.81 6.92 -4.58
C ASP A 52 20.43 6.50 -5.11
N VAL A 53 20.07 7.10 -6.24
CA VAL A 53 18.75 6.90 -6.87
C VAL A 53 18.59 5.46 -7.37
N LYS A 54 19.65 4.83 -7.87
CA LYS A 54 19.58 3.47 -8.39
C LYS A 54 19.26 2.49 -7.28
N ALA A 55 19.96 2.57 -6.14
CA ALA A 55 19.63 1.76 -4.98
C ALA A 55 18.22 2.04 -4.47
N GLY A 56 17.82 3.32 -4.40
CA GLY A 56 16.49 3.73 -3.95
C GLY A 56 15.36 3.15 -4.81
N VAL A 57 15.48 3.23 -6.14
CA VAL A 57 14.48 2.68 -7.08
C VAL A 57 14.42 1.16 -7.02
N LEU A 58 15.57 0.47 -6.96
CA LEU A 58 15.60 -0.99 -6.87
C LEU A 58 14.97 -1.50 -5.57
N CYS A 59 15.30 -0.88 -4.45
CA CYS A 59 14.70 -1.22 -3.16
C CYS A 59 13.21 -0.84 -3.13
N GLY A 60 12.83 0.31 -3.68
CA GLY A 60 11.44 0.75 -3.80
C GLY A 60 10.59 -0.20 -4.64
N LEU A 61 11.12 -0.72 -5.76
CA LEU A 61 10.47 -1.74 -6.59
C LEU A 61 10.25 -3.05 -5.83
N ALA A 62 11.26 -3.52 -5.10
CA ALA A 62 11.15 -4.74 -4.29
C ALA A 62 10.07 -4.61 -3.21
N VAL A 63 10.05 -3.47 -2.49
CA VAL A 63 9.02 -3.17 -1.49
C VAL A 63 7.64 -3.05 -2.15
N GLN A 64 7.53 -2.36 -3.29
CA GLN A 64 6.28 -2.20 -4.03
C GLN A 64 5.64 -3.54 -4.40
N ALA A 65 6.44 -4.51 -4.81
CA ALA A 65 5.96 -5.81 -5.23
C ALA A 65 5.32 -6.60 -4.07
N VAL A 66 5.82 -6.43 -2.83
CA VAL A 66 5.21 -7.06 -1.64
C VAL A 66 3.93 -6.36 -1.22
N PHE A 67 3.91 -5.04 -1.28
CA PHE A 67 2.75 -4.23 -0.88
C PHE A 67 1.73 -3.99 -2.01
N ILE A 68 1.85 -4.71 -3.13
CA ILE A 68 0.97 -4.54 -4.28
C ILE A 68 -0.50 -4.86 -3.95
N ALA A 69 -0.73 -5.76 -2.98
CA ALA A 69 -2.04 -6.14 -2.48
C ALA A 69 -2.57 -5.30 -1.32
N ASN A 70 -1.82 -4.30 -0.86
CA ASN A 70 -2.24 -3.54 0.30
C ASN A 70 -3.39 -2.59 -0.08
N LEU A 71 -4.61 -3.01 0.26
CA LEU A 71 -5.81 -2.20 0.30
C LEU A 71 -6.22 -2.00 1.77
N SER A 72 -6.66 -0.79 2.09
CA SER A 72 -7.21 -0.43 3.39
C SER A 72 -8.73 -0.35 3.27
N THR A 73 -9.46 -1.27 3.90
CA THR A 73 -10.93 -1.27 3.96
C THR A 73 -11.39 -1.10 5.42
N GLY A 74 -12.38 -0.23 5.65
CA GLY A 74 -13.07 -0.17 6.96
C GLY A 74 -12.32 0.44 8.15
N GLY A 75 -11.43 1.43 7.95
CA GLY A 75 -10.76 2.14 9.05
C GLY A 75 -9.69 1.34 9.84
N ALA A 76 -9.70 0.01 9.73
CA ALA A 76 -8.62 -0.87 10.16
C ALA A 76 -7.67 -1.10 8.97
N THR A 77 -6.37 -1.00 9.23
CA THR A 77 -5.33 -1.29 8.23
C THR A 77 -4.39 -2.35 8.77
N ASN A 78 -4.06 -3.35 7.96
CA ASN A 78 -3.16 -4.44 8.35
C ASN A 78 -1.67 -4.06 8.24
N SER A 79 -1.37 -2.95 7.56
CA SER A 79 -0.02 -2.40 7.49
C SER A 79 -0.07 -0.96 6.99
N GLU A 80 0.73 -0.09 7.60
CA GLU A 80 0.87 1.28 7.14
C GLU A 80 1.97 1.37 6.08
N ILE A 81 1.56 1.51 4.81
CA ILE A 81 2.46 1.43 3.65
C ILE A 81 3.44 2.61 3.57
N THR A 82 3.07 3.81 4.04
CA THR A 82 3.91 5.00 3.98
C THR A 82 5.08 4.86 4.96
N TYR A 83 4.86 4.37 6.19
CA TYR A 83 5.92 4.05 7.13
C TYR A 83 6.81 2.90 6.65
N ALA A 84 6.24 1.88 6.02
CA ALA A 84 7.02 0.82 5.35
C ALA A 84 7.96 1.42 4.29
N SER A 85 7.41 2.29 3.45
CA SER A 85 8.07 2.87 2.28
C SER A 85 9.14 3.90 2.59
N TYR A 86 9.01 4.65 3.69
CA TYR A 86 10.00 5.67 4.06
C TYR A 86 10.87 5.23 5.23
N GLY A 87 10.31 4.59 6.25
CA GLY A 87 11.06 4.11 7.41
C GLY A 87 11.92 2.89 7.07
N GLY A 88 11.31 1.81 6.56
CA GLY A 88 12.03 0.57 6.24
C GLY A 88 13.02 0.75 5.10
N LEU A 89 12.58 1.41 4.03
CA LEU A 89 13.42 1.72 2.88
C LEU A 89 14.56 2.69 3.22
N GLY A 90 14.27 3.76 3.97
CA GLY A 90 15.27 4.73 4.39
C GLY A 90 16.33 4.10 5.30
N LEU A 91 15.94 3.16 6.15
CA LEU A 91 16.86 2.41 7.01
C LEU A 91 17.73 1.43 6.21
N ALA A 92 17.16 0.76 5.20
CA ALA A 92 17.92 -0.08 4.27
C ALA A 92 18.92 0.74 3.46
N LEU A 93 18.53 1.91 2.95
CA LEU A 93 19.44 2.81 2.22
C LEU A 93 20.55 3.40 3.10
N ALA A 94 20.27 3.61 4.39
CA ALA A 94 21.26 4.05 5.38
C ALA A 94 22.29 2.95 5.75
N THR A 95 22.03 1.70 5.39
CA THR A 95 22.81 0.52 5.80
C THR A 95 23.35 -0.25 4.60
N THR A 96 22.60 -1.26 4.12
CA THR A 96 23.08 -2.22 3.11
C THR A 96 22.78 -1.82 1.68
N LYS A 97 21.71 -1.02 1.48
CA LYS A 97 21.13 -0.72 0.16
C LYS A 97 20.68 -1.97 -0.61
N ASP A 98 20.50 -3.08 0.09
CA ASP A 98 20.08 -4.34 -0.49
C ASP A 98 18.54 -4.41 -0.59
N PRO A 99 17.97 -4.76 -1.76
CA PRO A 99 16.53 -4.84 -1.93
C PRO A 99 15.82 -5.85 -1.02
N ALA A 100 16.43 -6.99 -0.71
CA ALA A 100 15.81 -7.99 0.16
C ALA A 100 15.77 -7.50 1.61
N VAL A 101 16.87 -6.90 2.09
CA VAL A 101 16.90 -6.23 3.40
C VAL A 101 15.87 -5.09 3.46
N ALA A 102 15.73 -4.31 2.38
CA ALA A 102 14.73 -3.26 2.30
C ALA A 102 13.30 -3.79 2.44
N VAL A 103 12.97 -4.90 1.77
CA VAL A 103 11.68 -5.57 1.93
C VAL A 103 11.45 -6.02 3.37
N THR A 104 12.42 -6.69 3.99
CA THR A 104 12.30 -7.18 5.37
C THR A 104 12.09 -6.02 6.35
N LEU A 105 12.89 -4.96 6.25
CA LEU A 105 12.76 -3.78 7.11
C LEU A 105 11.45 -3.03 6.87
N ALA A 106 10.99 -2.92 5.61
CA ALA A 106 9.72 -2.30 5.26
C ALA A 106 8.53 -3.04 5.87
N ILE A 107 8.53 -4.37 5.82
CA ILE A 107 7.47 -5.19 6.44
C ILE A 107 7.48 -4.99 7.96
N LEU A 108 8.64 -5.13 8.60
CA LEU A 108 8.75 -4.96 10.05
C LEU A 108 8.28 -3.57 10.49
N ILE A 109 8.80 -2.51 9.87
CA ILE A 109 8.44 -1.14 10.22
C ILE A 109 6.98 -0.82 9.88
N GLY A 110 6.49 -1.25 8.72
CA GLY A 110 5.11 -0.98 8.27
C GLY A 110 4.05 -1.66 9.12
N GLN A 111 4.28 -2.92 9.52
CA GLN A 111 3.33 -3.72 10.29
C GLN A 111 3.42 -3.45 11.79
N THR A 112 4.58 -3.10 12.34
CA THR A 112 4.72 -2.85 13.78
C THR A 112 4.64 -1.35 14.11
N PHE A 113 5.73 -0.62 13.89
CA PHE A 113 5.82 0.81 14.17
C PHE A 113 4.75 1.62 13.44
N GLY A 114 4.52 1.33 12.16
CA GLY A 114 3.53 2.00 11.33
C GLY A 114 2.12 1.91 11.90
N LEU A 115 1.69 0.71 12.33
CA LEU A 115 0.38 0.51 12.95
C LEU A 115 0.29 1.16 14.33
N ILE A 116 1.33 1.09 15.16
CA ILE A 116 1.35 1.74 16.48
C ILE A 116 1.12 3.25 16.33
N PHE A 117 1.88 3.91 15.44
CA PHE A 117 1.71 5.35 15.21
C PHE A 117 0.41 5.69 14.50
N HIS A 118 -0.06 4.83 13.59
CA HIS A 118 -1.36 5.00 12.96
C HIS A 118 -2.49 4.98 14.00
N ASN A 119 -2.55 3.95 14.84
CA ASN A 119 -3.59 3.79 15.86
C ASN A 119 -3.52 4.88 16.92
N SER A 120 -2.30 5.25 17.35
CA SER A 120 -2.10 6.36 18.28
C SER A 120 -2.63 7.68 17.69
N LYS A 121 -2.34 7.97 16.42
CA LYS A 121 -2.89 9.13 15.71
C LYS A 121 -4.42 9.09 15.67
N GLN A 122 -5.02 7.94 15.32
CA GLN A 122 -6.49 7.83 15.28
C GLN A 122 -7.11 8.12 16.65
N ALA A 123 -6.50 7.64 17.74
CA ALA A 123 -6.95 7.97 19.10
C ALA A 123 -6.85 9.48 19.40
N PHE A 124 -5.77 10.15 18.98
CA PHE A 124 -5.66 11.61 19.12
C PHE A 124 -6.69 12.37 18.27
N PHE A 125 -7.08 11.84 17.11
CA PHE A 125 -8.05 12.49 16.23
C PHE A 125 -9.45 12.50 16.82
N SER A 126 -9.82 11.51 17.62
CA SER A 126 -11.10 11.51 18.35
C SER A 126 -11.27 12.77 19.22
N PHE A 127 -10.18 13.30 19.80
CA PHE A 127 -10.22 14.55 20.56
C PHE A 127 -10.55 15.77 19.68
N PHE A 128 -9.88 15.89 18.54
CA PHE A 128 -10.12 16.99 17.60
C PHE A 128 -11.51 16.92 16.96
N ASN A 129 -12.01 15.71 16.69
CA ASN A 129 -13.36 15.49 16.17
C ASN A 129 -14.44 15.96 17.15
N ASN A 130 -14.29 15.68 18.45
CA ASN A 130 -15.22 16.19 19.48
C ASN A 130 -15.22 17.74 19.52
N ARG A 131 -14.04 18.36 19.37
CA ARG A 131 -13.94 19.83 19.33
C ARG A 131 -14.52 20.42 18.04
N ALA A 132 -14.34 19.77 16.90
CA ALA A 132 -14.95 20.17 15.64
C ALA A 132 -16.48 20.07 15.71
N GLN A 133 -17.02 19.03 16.35
CA GLN A 133 -18.46 18.87 16.58
C GLN A 133 -19.03 20.03 17.40
N LYS A 134 -18.38 20.42 18.50
CA LYS A 134 -18.79 21.58 19.30
C LYS A 134 -18.70 22.90 18.52
N ALA A 135 -17.71 23.05 17.63
CA ALA A 135 -17.61 24.23 16.77
C ALA A 135 -18.76 24.27 15.75
N ALA A 136 -19.17 23.11 15.22
CA ALA A 136 -20.31 22.99 14.31
C ALA A 136 -21.64 23.32 15.00
N GLU A 137 -21.86 22.85 16.23
CA GLU A 137 -23.05 23.18 17.04
C GLU A 137 -23.19 24.69 17.29
N ASN A 138 -22.07 25.40 17.41
CA ASN A 138 -22.02 26.85 17.58
C ASN A 138 -21.97 27.63 16.25
N ALA A 139 -22.12 26.97 15.11
CA ALA A 139 -21.98 27.54 13.76
C ALA A 139 -20.67 28.32 13.53
N ASP A 140 -19.58 27.98 14.23
CA ASP A 140 -18.27 28.60 14.08
C ASP A 140 -17.47 27.90 12.98
N GLY A 141 -17.60 28.42 11.75
CA GLY A 141 -16.85 27.92 10.59
C GLY A 141 -15.33 28.02 10.75
N LYS A 142 -14.81 29.00 11.49
CA LYS A 142 -13.36 29.11 11.74
C LYS A 142 -12.90 28.03 12.70
N GLY A 143 -13.69 27.77 13.75
CA GLY A 143 -13.47 26.68 14.69
C GLY A 143 -13.40 25.31 13.99
N ILE A 144 -14.24 25.06 12.99
CA ILE A 144 -14.19 23.82 12.20
C ILE A 144 -12.87 23.72 11.43
N VAL A 145 -12.46 24.77 10.71
CA VAL A 145 -11.23 24.76 9.90
C VAL A 145 -9.99 24.51 10.77
N TYR A 146 -9.87 25.16 11.92
CA TYR A 146 -8.72 24.95 12.80
C TYR A 146 -8.66 23.54 13.38
N ASN A 147 -9.80 22.99 13.81
CA ASN A 147 -9.84 21.67 14.45
C ASN A 147 -9.85 20.50 13.47
N HIS A 148 -10.25 20.72 12.22
CA HIS A 148 -10.31 19.68 11.20
C HIS A 148 -9.09 19.69 10.26
N VAL A 149 -8.51 20.87 9.99
CA VAL A 149 -7.42 21.00 9.02
C VAL A 149 -6.10 21.34 9.71
N ILE A 150 -6.04 22.42 10.50
CA ILE A 150 -4.75 22.97 10.95
C ILE A 150 -4.12 22.15 12.07
N TYR A 151 -4.84 21.92 13.18
CA TYR A 151 -4.29 21.19 14.32
C TYR A 151 -3.99 19.72 14.02
N PRO A 152 -4.88 18.96 13.34
CA PRO A 152 -4.58 17.59 12.95
C PRO A 152 -3.35 17.50 12.05
N GLN A 153 -3.14 18.45 11.15
CA GLN A 153 -1.99 18.44 10.24
C GLN A 153 -0.65 18.61 10.96
N LEU A 154 -0.60 19.45 11.99
CA LEU A 154 0.59 19.57 12.85
C LEU A 154 0.88 18.27 13.61
N VAL A 155 -0.17 17.59 14.10
CA VAL A 155 -0.02 16.30 14.78
C VAL A 155 0.46 15.22 13.82
N ILE A 156 -0.08 15.17 12.59
CA ILE A 156 0.37 14.24 11.54
C ILE A 156 1.85 14.49 11.22
N PHE A 157 2.25 15.76 11.08
CA PHE A 157 3.64 16.11 10.84
C PHE A 157 4.54 15.54 11.91
N ILE A 158 4.26 15.82 13.19
CA ILE A 158 5.10 15.35 14.30
C ILE A 158 5.13 13.81 14.37
N ILE A 159 3.96 13.16 14.30
CA ILE A 159 3.84 11.70 14.43
C ILE A 159 4.49 10.96 13.27
N ARG A 160 4.59 11.54 12.06
CA ARG A 160 5.26 10.89 10.92
C ARG A 160 6.71 11.27 10.78
N PHE A 161 7.01 12.57 10.82
CA PHE A 161 8.35 13.10 10.64
C PHE A 161 9.31 12.58 11.71
N LEU A 162 8.91 12.70 12.99
CA LEU A 162 9.81 12.44 14.10
C LEU A 162 10.18 10.95 14.18
N PRO A 163 9.23 9.99 14.22
CA PRO A 163 9.60 8.59 14.34
C PRO A 163 10.39 8.05 13.16
N VAL A 164 10.08 8.47 11.93
CA VAL A 164 10.83 8.02 10.74
C VAL A 164 12.25 8.56 10.77
N THR A 165 12.42 9.86 11.03
CA THR A 165 13.74 10.49 11.11
C THR A 165 14.58 9.85 12.21
N LEU A 166 14.00 9.65 13.40
CA LEU A 166 14.67 9.02 14.52
C LEU A 166 15.00 7.55 14.27
N ALA A 167 14.07 6.79 13.67
CA ALA A 167 14.29 5.39 13.33
C ALA A 167 15.43 5.21 12.34
N ILE A 168 15.55 6.08 11.33
CA ILE A 168 16.66 6.01 10.36
C ILE A 168 17.98 6.43 11.02
N TYR A 169 17.98 7.56 11.74
CA TYR A 169 19.19 8.14 12.30
C TYR A 169 19.80 7.25 13.41
N PHE A 170 18.98 6.78 14.35
CA PHE A 170 19.43 5.91 15.44
C PHE A 170 19.41 4.42 15.08
N GLY A 171 18.54 3.99 14.16
CA GLY A 171 18.40 2.59 13.79
C GLY A 171 19.54 2.08 12.91
N LYS A 172 20.27 2.93 12.18
CA LYS A 172 21.42 2.52 11.36
C LYS A 172 22.41 1.66 12.14
N GLY A 173 22.77 2.09 13.35
CA GLY A 173 23.72 1.36 14.20
C GLY A 173 23.18 0.01 14.66
N MET A 174 21.90 -0.03 15.05
CA MET A 174 21.22 -1.27 15.46
C MET A 174 21.11 -2.28 14.32
N VAL A 175 20.74 -1.83 13.12
CA VAL A 175 20.65 -2.69 11.94
C VAL A 175 22.01 -3.21 11.52
N ASN A 176 23.04 -2.35 11.50
CA ASN A 176 24.40 -2.80 11.19
C ASN A 176 24.92 -3.81 12.23
N TRP A 177 24.67 -3.57 13.52
CA TRP A 177 25.02 -4.53 14.57
C TRP A 177 24.31 -5.86 14.38
N LEU A 178 23.00 -5.84 14.09
CA LEU A 178 22.21 -7.04 13.85
C LEU A 178 22.76 -7.82 12.65
N LEU A 179 23.01 -7.15 11.52
CA LEU A 179 23.52 -7.79 10.32
C LEU A 179 24.93 -8.35 10.50
N ASN A 180 25.80 -7.67 11.26
CA ASN A 180 27.16 -8.13 11.52
C ASN A 180 27.24 -9.25 12.58
N SER A 181 26.24 -9.34 13.47
CA SER A 181 26.17 -10.38 14.50
C SER A 181 25.51 -11.66 13.99
N VAL A 182 24.81 -11.57 12.86
CA VAL A 182 24.09 -12.68 12.24
C VAL A 182 25.03 -13.42 11.27
N PRO A 183 25.10 -14.77 11.32
CA PRO A 183 25.89 -15.56 10.38
C PRO A 183 25.45 -15.33 8.93
N HIS A 184 26.40 -15.39 7.99
CA HIS A 184 26.13 -15.18 6.56
C HIS A 184 25.02 -16.11 6.01
N GLN A 185 24.92 -17.33 6.55
CA GLN A 185 23.88 -18.27 6.18
C GLN A 185 22.47 -17.73 6.46
N ILE A 186 22.29 -16.96 7.54
CA ILE A 186 20.98 -16.38 7.87
C ILE A 186 20.68 -15.18 6.98
N THR A 187 21.68 -14.34 6.66
CA THR A 187 21.47 -13.24 5.70
C THR A 187 21.12 -13.76 4.31
N ASP A 188 21.72 -14.88 3.88
CA ASP A 188 21.37 -15.56 2.63
C ASP A 188 19.93 -16.08 2.66
N ILE A 189 19.51 -16.69 3.78
CA ILE A 189 18.12 -17.13 3.97
C ILE A 189 17.16 -15.94 3.89
N ILE A 190 17.47 -14.82 4.54
CA ILE A 190 16.67 -13.59 4.46
C ILE A 190 16.59 -13.08 3.02
N ALA A 191 17.68 -13.14 2.25
CA ALA A 191 17.70 -12.73 0.85
C ALA A 191 16.80 -13.62 -0.02
N VAL A 192 16.89 -14.95 0.14
CA VAL A 192 16.05 -15.90 -0.60
C VAL A 192 14.58 -15.75 -0.23
N LEU A 193 14.26 -15.71 1.07
CA LEU A 193 12.89 -15.48 1.53
C LEU A 193 12.35 -14.14 1.05
N GLY A 194 13.17 -13.09 1.13
CA GLY A 194 12.89 -11.75 0.62
C GLY A 194 12.50 -11.74 -0.86
N GLY A 195 13.22 -12.52 -1.68
CA GLY A 195 12.94 -12.68 -3.10
C GLY A 195 11.61 -13.39 -3.43
N VAL A 196 11.06 -14.18 -2.50
CA VAL A 196 9.78 -14.89 -2.69
C VAL A 196 8.58 -14.03 -2.25
N LEU A 197 8.78 -13.01 -1.41
CA LEU A 197 7.69 -12.15 -0.90
C LEU A 197 6.86 -11.43 -1.98
N PRO A 198 7.42 -11.01 -3.13
CA PRO A 198 6.61 -10.52 -4.25
C PRO A 198 5.52 -11.49 -4.71
N ALA A 199 5.80 -12.81 -4.71
CA ALA A 199 4.83 -13.82 -5.09
C ALA A 199 3.66 -13.89 -4.08
N LEU A 200 3.95 -13.68 -2.79
CA LEU A 200 2.92 -13.58 -1.75
C LEU A 200 2.01 -12.36 -1.98
N GLY A 201 2.59 -11.22 -2.38
CA GLY A 201 1.82 -10.03 -2.76
C GLY A 201 0.86 -10.31 -3.91
N VAL A 202 1.32 -10.96 -4.98
CA VAL A 202 0.45 -11.36 -6.11
C VAL A 202 -0.61 -12.38 -5.66
N ALA A 203 -0.27 -13.32 -4.78
CA ALA A 203 -1.22 -14.30 -4.25
C ALA A 203 -2.34 -13.64 -3.42
N MET A 204 -2.01 -12.65 -2.59
CA MET A 204 -3.00 -11.87 -1.85
C MET A 204 -3.92 -11.09 -2.79
N LEU A 205 -3.37 -10.45 -3.84
CA LEU A 205 -4.20 -9.79 -4.85
C LEU A 205 -5.14 -10.77 -5.56
N MET A 206 -4.64 -11.93 -5.95
CA MET A 206 -5.46 -12.96 -6.58
C MET A 206 -6.59 -13.41 -5.66
N SER A 207 -6.32 -13.58 -4.36
CA SER A 207 -7.36 -13.90 -3.36
C SER A 207 -8.46 -12.85 -3.26
N ILE A 208 -8.17 -11.58 -3.56
CA ILE A 208 -9.13 -10.47 -3.52
C ILE A 208 -9.93 -10.40 -4.83
N VAL A 209 -9.25 -10.58 -5.97
CA VAL A 209 -9.85 -10.42 -7.31
C VAL A 209 -10.61 -11.68 -7.75
N ILE A 210 -10.15 -12.87 -7.38
CA ILE A 210 -10.75 -14.14 -7.80
C ILE A 210 -11.92 -14.47 -6.87
N LYS A 211 -13.14 -14.21 -7.36
CA LYS A 211 -14.38 -14.55 -6.67
C LYS A 211 -14.83 -15.98 -6.98
N GLN A 212 -14.58 -16.44 -8.21
CA GLN A 212 -14.95 -17.78 -8.65
C GLN A 212 -13.74 -18.56 -9.14
N LYS A 213 -13.66 -19.86 -8.80
CA LYS A 213 -12.54 -20.73 -9.19
C LYS A 213 -12.29 -20.78 -10.70
N ILE A 214 -13.33 -20.57 -11.52
CA ILE A 214 -13.22 -20.54 -12.98
C ILE A 214 -12.37 -19.37 -13.48
N GLN A 215 -12.28 -18.26 -12.73
CA GLN A 215 -11.49 -17.08 -13.12
C GLN A 215 -9.98 -17.37 -13.10
N LEU A 216 -9.53 -18.44 -12.42
CA LEU A 216 -8.14 -18.92 -12.49
C LEU A 216 -7.71 -19.26 -13.92
N ILE A 217 -8.65 -19.60 -14.81
CA ILE A 217 -8.34 -19.91 -16.21
C ILE A 217 -7.73 -18.69 -16.92
N PHE A 218 -8.19 -17.47 -16.61
CA PHE A 218 -7.64 -16.24 -17.16
C PHE A 218 -6.23 -15.96 -16.63
N PHE A 219 -5.98 -16.27 -15.35
CA PHE A 219 -4.65 -16.18 -14.75
C PHE A 219 -3.66 -17.13 -15.42
N PHE A 220 -4.03 -18.41 -15.57
CA PHE A 220 -3.16 -19.39 -16.24
C PHE A 220 -2.92 -19.06 -17.72
N ALA A 221 -3.94 -18.57 -18.43
CA ALA A 221 -3.77 -18.10 -19.80
C ALA A 221 -2.74 -16.95 -19.88
N GLY A 222 -2.84 -15.96 -18.98
CA GLY A 222 -1.86 -14.87 -18.91
C GLY A 222 -0.45 -15.35 -18.56
N PHE A 223 -0.34 -16.30 -17.63
CA PHE A 223 0.94 -16.93 -17.27
C PHE A 223 1.61 -17.61 -18.47
N VAL A 224 0.84 -18.40 -19.24
CA VAL A 224 1.35 -19.07 -20.45
C VAL A 224 1.82 -18.06 -21.49
N LEU A 225 1.07 -16.97 -21.71
CA LEU A 225 1.45 -15.91 -22.65
C LEU A 225 2.75 -15.21 -22.25
N ILE A 226 2.96 -14.96 -20.96
CA ILE A 226 4.23 -14.38 -20.48
C ILE A 226 5.36 -15.41 -20.62
N ALA A 227 5.16 -16.64 -20.13
CA ALA A 227 6.22 -17.63 -20.01
C ALA A 227 6.71 -18.18 -21.37
N PHE A 228 5.80 -18.39 -22.32
CA PHE A 228 6.12 -19.01 -23.60
C PHE A 228 6.20 -18.03 -24.77
N ALA A 229 5.35 -17.00 -24.77
CA ALA A 229 5.32 -16.03 -25.85
C ALA A 229 6.15 -14.77 -25.56
N ASN A 230 6.75 -14.65 -24.37
CA ASN A 230 7.61 -13.53 -23.96
C ASN A 230 6.95 -12.15 -24.17
N LEU A 231 5.62 -12.07 -24.00
CA LEU A 231 4.92 -10.80 -24.08
C LEU A 231 5.32 -9.89 -22.92
N SER A 232 5.45 -8.60 -23.20
CA SER A 232 5.60 -7.60 -22.15
C SER A 232 4.34 -7.53 -21.28
N THR A 233 4.50 -7.17 -20.00
CA THR A 233 3.37 -6.97 -19.08
C THR A 233 2.36 -5.97 -19.66
N LEU A 234 2.83 -4.93 -20.34
CA LEU A 234 1.99 -3.93 -20.99
C LEU A 234 1.13 -4.53 -22.11
N ALA A 235 1.71 -5.37 -22.98
CA ALA A 235 0.97 -6.04 -24.04
C ALA A 235 -0.11 -6.97 -23.45
N LEU A 236 0.21 -7.70 -22.38
CA LEU A 236 -0.75 -8.56 -21.70
C LEU A 236 -1.93 -7.77 -21.13
N VAL A 237 -1.70 -6.58 -20.57
CA VAL A 237 -2.78 -5.72 -20.04
C VAL A 237 -3.78 -5.34 -21.13
N PHE A 238 -3.32 -4.97 -22.33
CA PHE A 238 -4.23 -4.64 -23.44
C PHE A 238 -5.04 -5.86 -23.92
N ILE A 239 -4.40 -7.03 -24.00
CA ILE A 239 -5.10 -8.29 -24.35
C ILE A 239 -6.13 -8.63 -23.28
N ALA A 240 -5.76 -8.55 -21.99
CA ALA A 240 -6.65 -8.80 -20.87
C ALA A 240 -7.83 -7.83 -20.85
N ALA A 241 -7.61 -6.54 -21.14
CA ALA A 241 -8.67 -5.53 -21.23
C ALA A 241 -9.65 -5.82 -22.37
N LEU A 242 -9.15 -6.24 -23.54
CA LEU A 242 -9.99 -6.66 -24.66
C LEU A 242 -10.85 -7.88 -24.29
N ILE A 243 -10.24 -8.90 -23.71
CA ILE A 243 -10.96 -10.12 -23.28
C ILE A 243 -12.00 -9.77 -22.21
N ALA A 244 -11.64 -8.95 -21.22
CA ALA A 244 -12.57 -8.51 -20.17
C ALA A 244 -13.77 -7.75 -20.76
N TYR A 245 -13.54 -6.86 -21.73
CA TYR A 245 -14.60 -6.14 -22.41
C TYR A 245 -15.53 -7.07 -23.22
N LEU A 246 -14.97 -8.05 -23.93
CA LEU A 246 -15.76 -9.05 -24.67
C LEU A 246 -16.62 -9.92 -23.74
N VAL A 247 -16.05 -10.38 -22.62
CA VAL A 247 -16.78 -11.14 -21.59
C VAL A 247 -17.89 -10.28 -20.99
N TYR A 248 -17.62 -9.01 -20.69
CA TYR A 248 -18.64 -8.08 -20.18
C TYR A 248 -19.83 -7.93 -21.13
N ILE A 249 -19.60 -7.75 -22.44
CA ILE A 249 -20.68 -7.68 -23.44
C ILE A 249 -21.46 -9.00 -23.50
N ALA A 250 -20.77 -10.13 -23.49
CA ALA A 250 -21.39 -11.46 -23.57
C ALA A 250 -22.31 -11.72 -22.37
N THR A 251 -21.87 -11.39 -21.16
CA THR A 251 -22.66 -11.54 -19.93
C THR A 251 -23.80 -10.52 -19.84
N SER A 252 -23.58 -9.27 -20.26
CA SER A 252 -24.62 -8.22 -20.26
C SER A 252 -25.77 -8.53 -21.23
N ASN A 253 -25.50 -9.23 -22.33
CA ASN A 253 -26.54 -9.65 -23.28
C ASN A 253 -27.37 -10.84 -22.79
N GLN A 254 -26.85 -11.69 -21.90
CA GLN A 254 -27.62 -12.80 -21.31
C GLN A 254 -28.69 -12.29 -20.33
N GLN A 255 -28.43 -11.20 -19.59
CA GLN A 255 -29.43 -10.54 -18.75
C GLN A 255 -30.57 -9.85 -19.54
N LYS A 256 -30.42 -9.66 -20.85
CA LYS A 256 -31.42 -9.01 -21.72
C LYS A 256 -32.25 -9.99 -22.57
N GLN A 257 -32.18 -11.30 -22.34
CA GLN A 257 -33.09 -12.23 -23.00
C GLN A 257 -34.49 -12.09 -22.39
N PRO A 258 -35.53 -11.67 -23.17
CA PRO A 258 -36.88 -11.58 -22.64
C PRO A 258 -37.40 -12.98 -22.37
N LEU A 259 -38.07 -13.13 -21.22
CA LEU A 259 -38.96 -14.23 -20.88
C LEU A 259 -39.97 -14.47 -22.02
N ALA A 260 -39.60 -15.27 -23.02
CA ALA A 260 -40.52 -15.80 -24.01
C ALA A 260 -41.12 -17.09 -23.42
N ALA A 261 -42.34 -16.92 -22.91
CA ALA A 261 -43.20 -17.89 -22.25
C ALA A 261 -43.14 -19.33 -22.77
N THR A 262 -43.00 -20.30 -21.85
CA THR A 262 -43.72 -21.58 -21.92
C THR A 262 -44.01 -22.12 -20.50
N ASN A 263 -45.27 -21.96 -20.08
CA ASN A 263 -46.08 -22.80 -19.19
C ASN A 263 -45.56 -23.30 -17.82
N LEU A 264 -46.25 -22.77 -16.78
CA LEU A 264 -46.86 -23.46 -15.64
C LEU A 264 -45.98 -24.35 -14.75
N GLY A 265 -45.62 -23.80 -13.58
CA GLY A 265 -45.54 -24.56 -12.33
C GLY A 265 -44.19 -25.20 -12.02
N ALA A 266 -43.19 -24.38 -11.72
CA ALA A 266 -42.10 -24.75 -10.81
C ALA A 266 -41.51 -23.46 -10.23
N GLU A 267 -41.44 -23.37 -8.90
CA GLU A 267 -40.69 -22.32 -8.20
C GLU A 267 -39.23 -22.40 -8.66
N ILE A 268 -38.80 -21.38 -9.41
CA ILE A 268 -37.39 -21.18 -9.75
C ILE A 268 -36.80 -20.36 -8.59
N ASP A 269 -36.09 -21.05 -7.70
CA ASP A 269 -35.20 -20.45 -6.70
C ASP A 269 -34.14 -19.62 -7.45
N THR A 270 -34.35 -18.32 -7.47
CA THR A 270 -33.52 -17.32 -8.18
C THR A 270 -32.42 -16.73 -7.30
N SER A 271 -32.08 -17.34 -6.16
CA SER A 271 -31.30 -16.67 -5.12
C SER A 271 -29.78 -16.94 -5.10
N LYS A 272 -29.15 -17.55 -6.13
CA LYS A 272 -27.75 -18.00 -6.00
C LYS A 272 -26.67 -17.50 -6.97
N ASP A 273 -27.00 -16.93 -8.13
CA ASP A 273 -25.95 -16.56 -9.12
C ASP A 273 -25.64 -15.05 -9.21
N ASP A 274 -26.54 -14.18 -8.74
CA ASP A 274 -26.34 -12.72 -8.83
C ASP A 274 -25.55 -12.13 -7.63
N ALA A 275 -25.35 -12.90 -6.55
CA ALA A 275 -24.63 -12.46 -5.35
C ALA A 275 -23.09 -12.51 -5.49
N ALA A 276 -22.54 -12.98 -6.62
CA ALA A 276 -21.09 -13.13 -6.76
C ALA A 276 -20.33 -11.81 -6.97
N TYR A 277 -21.04 -10.74 -7.36
CA TYR A 277 -20.48 -9.42 -7.67
C TYR A 277 -21.03 -8.30 -6.78
N GLU A 278 -22.02 -8.58 -5.95
CA GLU A 278 -22.41 -7.70 -4.85
C GLU A 278 -21.63 -8.14 -3.62
N ASP A 279 -20.71 -7.31 -3.15
CA ASP A 279 -20.14 -7.52 -1.82
C ASP A 279 -21.29 -7.24 -0.82
N GLU A 280 -21.84 -8.29 -0.19
CA GLU A 280 -22.90 -8.17 0.84
C GLU A 280 -22.46 -7.28 2.03
N ASP A 281 -21.16 -7.04 2.18
CA ASP A 281 -20.53 -6.33 3.29
C ASP A 281 -20.08 -4.90 2.92
N MET A 282 -20.78 -4.22 2.00
CA MET A 282 -20.50 -2.82 1.69
C MET A 282 -21.31 -1.81 2.53
N PHE A 283 -21.50 -2.09 3.83
CA PHE A 283 -21.79 -1.09 4.88
C PHE A 283 -21.25 -1.54 6.24
#